data_AF-A0A957L8H7-F1
#
_entry.id   AF-A0A957L8H7-F1
#
_cell.length_a   1.000
_cell.length_b   1.000
_cell.length_c   1.000
_cell.angle_alpha   90.00
_cell.angle_beta   90.00
_cell.angle_gamma   90.00
#
_symmetry.space_group_name_H-M   'P 1'
#
loop_
_entity.id
_entity.type
_entity.pdbx_description
1 polymer ?
#
loop_
_entity_poly.entity_id
_entity_poly.type
_entity_poly.pdbx_seq_one_letter_code
_entity_poly.pdbx_strand_id
1 'polypeptide(L)'
;MSENQSPQPEFILKKLWQLHIAEAARTPSLATQILERGQRLAWRFVHFYRRLWKQPRQMRRFIKLKVAGSLAAAALYLALSGAPAYAATIVVDGTTCTLIDAIDAANTDTAVGGCVAGSGADVLQLPAGATFSYAYEDNASAGGNALPVVTSEITIEGNGSTIQQVPPTDGLGDTMRALMVDF
;
A
#
# COMPACT_ATOMS: atom_id res chain seq x y z
N MET A 1 -33.62 13.58 -4.95
CA MET A 1 -32.35 13.27 -5.63
C MET A 1 -31.59 12.27 -4.77
N SER A 2 -31.51 11.02 -5.21
CA SER A 2 -30.72 9.97 -4.55
C SER A 2 -29.27 10.08 -4.99
N GLU A 3 -28.42 10.52 -4.07
CA GLU A 3 -26.98 10.55 -4.27
C GLU A 3 -26.48 9.10 -4.16
N ASN A 4 -26.16 8.54 -5.32
CA ASN A 4 -25.75 7.16 -5.52
C ASN A 4 -24.31 7.00 -5.01
N GLN A 5 -24.15 7.00 -3.69
CA GLN A 5 -22.86 6.87 -3.04
C GLN A 5 -22.45 5.39 -3.08
N SER A 6 -21.78 5.02 -4.17
CA SER A 6 -21.08 3.74 -4.25
C SER A 6 -20.19 3.60 -3.00
N PRO A 7 -20.31 2.52 -2.22
CA PRO A 7 -19.52 2.37 -1.01
C PRO A 7 -18.04 2.40 -1.38
N GLN A 8 -17.30 3.28 -0.70
CA GLN A 8 -15.85 3.46 -0.86
C GLN A 8 -15.17 2.07 -0.85
N PRO A 9 -14.25 1.77 -1.78
CA PRO A 9 -13.62 0.45 -1.92
C PRO A 9 -13.07 -0.08 -0.59
N GLU A 10 -12.57 0.82 0.26
CA GLU A 10 -12.03 0.51 1.59
C GLU A 10 -13.07 -0.01 2.59
N PHE A 11 -14.28 0.55 2.58
CA PHE A 11 -15.37 0.09 3.46
C PHE A 11 -15.76 -1.35 3.14
N ILE A 12 -15.84 -1.67 1.85
CA ILE A 12 -16.15 -3.03 1.36
C ILE A 12 -15.03 -3.99 1.75
N LEU A 13 -13.76 -3.61 1.54
CA LEU A 13 -12.59 -4.41 1.92
C LEU A 13 -12.58 -4.73 3.42
N LYS A 14 -12.81 -3.72 4.26
CA LYS A 14 -12.87 -3.87 5.72
C LYS A 14 -13.99 -4.83 6.14
N LYS A 15 -15.19 -4.67 5.56
CA LYS A 15 -16.33 -5.54 5.87
C LYS A 15 -16.08 -6.99 5.43
N LEU A 16 -15.50 -7.19 4.25
CA LEU A 16 -15.16 -8.52 3.75
C LEU A 16 -14.09 -9.20 4.59
N TRP A 17 -13.06 -8.47 5.00
CA TRP A 17 -12.04 -8.94 5.92
C TRP A 17 -12.65 -9.42 7.25
N GLN A 18 -13.49 -8.58 7.87
CA GLN A 18 -14.16 -8.92 9.13
C GLN A 18 -15.03 -10.17 9.03
N LEU A 19 -15.85 -10.28 7.97
CA LEU A 19 -16.70 -11.44 7.76
C LEU A 19 -15.89 -12.73 7.57
N HIS A 20 -14.84 -12.68 6.76
CA HIS A 20 -14.06 -13.87 6.45
C HIS A 20 -13.15 -14.32 7.59
N ILE A 21 -12.57 -13.40 8.38
CA ILE A 21 -11.88 -13.78 9.61
C ILE A 21 -12.85 -14.38 10.62
N ALA A 22 -14.04 -13.79 10.82
CA ALA A 22 -14.98 -14.28 11.80
C ALA A 22 -15.40 -15.73 11.51
N GLU A 23 -15.53 -16.10 10.23
CA GLU A 23 -15.76 -17.48 9.82
C GLU A 23 -14.52 -18.37 10.04
N ALA A 24 -13.33 -17.90 9.63
CA ALA A 24 -12.09 -18.66 9.79
C ALA A 24 -11.72 -18.89 11.27
N ALA A 25 -11.98 -17.91 12.14
CA ALA A 25 -11.72 -17.97 13.58
C ALA A 25 -12.62 -18.99 14.31
N ARG A 26 -13.65 -19.55 13.66
CA ARG A 26 -14.41 -20.70 14.20
C ARG A 26 -13.58 -21.97 14.27
N THR A 27 -12.45 -22.02 13.57
CA THR A 27 -11.50 -23.13 13.66
C THR A 27 -10.35 -22.76 14.62
N PRO A 28 -10.14 -23.51 15.71
CA PRO A 28 -9.21 -23.12 16.78
C PRO A 28 -7.76 -22.93 16.31
N SER A 29 -7.30 -23.77 15.37
CA SER A 29 -5.94 -23.72 14.82
C SER A 29 -5.70 -22.54 13.88
N LEU A 30 -6.74 -22.02 13.23
CA LEU A 30 -6.63 -20.80 12.41
C LEU A 30 -6.79 -19.55 13.26
N ALA A 31 -7.60 -19.60 14.32
CA ALA A 31 -7.77 -18.48 15.25
C ALA A 31 -6.44 -18.07 15.87
N THR A 32 -5.61 -19.03 16.30
CA THR A 32 -4.27 -18.73 16.85
C THR A 32 -3.35 -18.10 15.80
N GLN A 33 -3.30 -18.65 14.59
CA GLN A 33 -2.49 -18.09 13.50
C GLN A 33 -2.93 -16.67 13.08
N ILE A 34 -4.24 -16.42 13.06
CA ILE A 34 -4.81 -15.10 12.75
C ILE A 34 -4.49 -14.09 13.85
N LEU A 35 -4.53 -14.49 15.13
CA LEU A 35 -4.20 -13.60 16.25
C LEU A 35 -2.71 -13.28 16.30
N GLU A 36 -1.84 -14.24 16.00
CA GLU A 36 -0.38 -14.04 16.03
C GLU A 36 0.15 -13.22 14.83
N ARG A 37 -0.48 -13.33 13.65
CA ARG A 37 0.00 -12.74 12.39
C ARG A 37 -0.97 -11.73 11.76
N GLY A 38 -1.98 -11.29 12.51
CA GLY A 38 -3.20 -10.65 11.98
C GLY A 38 -2.98 -9.45 11.08
N GLN A 39 -2.02 -8.57 11.39
CA GLN A 39 -1.74 -7.40 10.55
C GLN A 39 -1.10 -7.79 9.20
N ARG A 40 -0.13 -8.72 9.20
CA ARG A 40 0.48 -9.22 7.95
C ARG A 40 -0.50 -10.02 7.10
N LEU A 41 -1.38 -10.80 7.75
CA LEU A 41 -2.45 -11.52 7.06
C LEU A 41 -3.46 -10.56 6.41
N ALA A 42 -3.78 -9.43 7.05
CA ALA A 42 -4.67 -8.42 6.50
C ALA A 42 -4.11 -7.82 5.21
N TRP A 43 -2.83 -7.45 5.20
CA TRP A 43 -2.16 -6.91 4.00
C TRP A 43 -2.14 -7.93 2.86
N ARG A 44 -1.76 -9.18 3.14
CA ARG A 44 -1.78 -10.27 2.13
C ARG A 44 -3.19 -10.52 1.59
N PHE A 45 -4.21 -10.50 2.44
CA PHE A 45 -5.60 -10.65 2.02
C PHE A 45 -6.01 -9.52 1.07
N VAL A 46 -5.71 -8.26 1.41
CA VAL A 46 -6.04 -7.11 0.57
C VAL A 46 -5.31 -7.18 -0.77
N HIS A 47 -4.02 -7.56 -0.78
CA HIS A 47 -3.24 -7.77 -2.00
C HIS A 47 -3.92 -8.78 -2.94
N PHE A 48 -4.15 -10.01 -2.48
CA PHE A 48 -4.76 -11.05 -3.32
C PHE A 48 -6.19 -10.70 -3.72
N TYR A 49 -6.96 -10.05 -2.85
CA TYR A 49 -8.32 -9.61 -3.15
C TYR A 49 -8.35 -8.56 -4.26
N ARG A 50 -7.49 -7.52 -4.18
CA ARG A 50 -7.37 -6.49 -5.23
C ARG A 50 -6.93 -7.09 -6.56
N ARG A 51 -5.95 -8.00 -6.55
CA ARG A 51 -5.48 -8.70 -7.76
C ARG A 51 -6.58 -9.50 -8.43
N LEU A 52 -7.35 -10.27 -7.65
CA LEU A 52 -8.52 -11.00 -8.14
C LEU A 52 -9.62 -10.08 -8.68
N TRP A 53 -9.74 -8.87 -8.11
CA TRP A 53 -10.71 -7.88 -8.54
C TRP A 53 -10.29 -7.15 -9.83
N LYS A 54 -8.99 -6.97 -10.12
CA LYS A 54 -8.56 -6.37 -11.41
C LYS A 54 -8.67 -7.31 -12.62
N GLN A 55 -8.96 -8.60 -12.44
CA GLN A 55 -9.00 -9.60 -13.53
C GLN A 55 -10.30 -9.54 -14.39
N PRO A 56 -10.22 -9.85 -15.71
CA PRO A 56 -11.36 -9.83 -16.62
C PRO A 56 -12.46 -10.81 -16.19
N ARG A 57 -13.73 -10.44 -16.49
CA ARG A 57 -14.95 -11.15 -16.04
C ARG A 57 -14.93 -12.65 -16.35
N GLN A 58 -14.28 -13.05 -17.44
CA GLN A 58 -14.14 -14.45 -17.84
C GLN A 58 -13.25 -15.24 -16.87
N MET A 59 -12.11 -14.68 -16.48
CA MET A 59 -11.18 -15.29 -15.52
C MET A 59 -11.82 -15.43 -14.12
N ARG A 60 -12.64 -14.45 -13.71
CA ARG A 60 -13.40 -14.55 -12.45
C ARG A 60 -14.37 -15.74 -12.42
N ARG A 61 -14.99 -16.10 -13.55
CA ARG A 61 -15.85 -17.29 -13.66
C ARG A 61 -15.03 -18.57 -13.50
N PHE A 62 -13.86 -18.65 -14.13
CA PHE A 62 -12.97 -19.80 -13.97
C PHE A 62 -12.49 -19.99 -12.52
N ILE A 63 -12.16 -18.91 -11.82
CA ILE A 63 -11.72 -18.97 -10.41
C ILE A 63 -12.89 -19.40 -9.50
N LYS A 64 -14.10 -18.86 -9.70
CA LYS A 64 -15.30 -19.28 -8.96
C LYS A 64 -15.68 -20.76 -9.22
N LEU A 65 -15.48 -21.24 -10.44
CA LEU A 65 -15.81 -22.62 -10.83
C LEU A 65 -14.86 -23.65 -10.23
N LYS A 66 -13.61 -23.30 -9.92
CA LYS A 66 -12.64 -24.22 -9.29
C LYS A 66 -12.57 -24.15 -7.76
N VAL A 67 -13.01 -23.06 -7.12
CA VAL A 67 -12.84 -22.84 -5.67
C VAL A 67 -14.14 -22.95 -4.85
N ALA A 68 -15.32 -23.12 -5.47
CA ALA A 68 -16.61 -23.20 -4.75
C ALA A 68 -16.77 -22.13 -3.64
N GLY A 69 -16.25 -20.92 -3.88
CA GLY A 69 -16.10 -19.88 -2.87
C GLY A 69 -16.09 -18.47 -3.46
N SER A 70 -16.26 -17.46 -2.60
CA SER A 70 -16.18 -16.05 -2.99
C SER A 70 -14.72 -15.64 -3.32
N LEU A 71 -14.52 -14.53 -4.03
CA LEU A 71 -13.17 -13.99 -4.28
C LEU A 71 -12.43 -13.67 -2.96
N ALA A 72 -13.18 -13.31 -1.91
CA ALA A 72 -12.61 -13.09 -0.59
C ALA A 72 -12.24 -14.40 0.11
N ALA A 73 -12.99 -15.49 -0.05
CA ALA A 73 -12.57 -16.81 0.44
C ALA A 73 -11.27 -17.29 -0.25
N ALA A 74 -11.17 -17.10 -1.58
CA ALA A 74 -9.96 -17.41 -2.34
C ALA A 74 -8.76 -16.55 -1.91
N ALA A 75 -8.96 -15.25 -1.71
CA ALA A 75 -7.93 -14.33 -1.20
C ALA A 75 -7.47 -14.71 0.22
N LEU A 76 -8.40 -15.10 1.09
CA LEU A 76 -8.09 -15.55 2.44
C LEU A 76 -7.28 -16.86 2.41
N TYR A 77 -7.68 -17.84 1.60
CA TYR A 77 -6.94 -19.08 1.44
C TYR A 77 -5.51 -18.84 0.92
N LEU A 78 -5.35 -17.97 -0.09
CA LEU A 78 -4.03 -17.57 -0.60
C LEU A 78 -3.19 -16.86 0.46
N ALA A 79 -3.79 -15.97 1.25
CA ALA A 79 -3.12 -15.28 2.35
C ALA A 79 -2.62 -16.26 3.43
N LEU A 80 -3.40 -17.31 3.74
CA LEU A 80 -3.06 -18.34 4.74
C LEU A 80 -2.09 -19.41 4.23
N SER A 81 -2.10 -19.74 2.93
CA SER A 81 -1.35 -20.87 2.36
C SER A 81 0.17 -20.82 2.53
N GLY A 82 0.72 -19.70 3.03
CA GLY A 82 2.16 -19.52 3.18
C GLY A 82 2.90 -19.54 1.85
N ALA A 83 2.19 -19.50 0.71
CA ALA A 83 2.80 -19.46 -0.61
C ALA A 83 3.87 -18.35 -0.64
N PRO A 84 5.05 -18.62 -1.22
CA PRO A 84 6.10 -17.63 -1.31
C PRO A 84 5.51 -16.42 -2.03
N ALA A 85 5.41 -15.31 -1.29
CA ALA A 85 5.24 -14.03 -1.94
C ALA A 85 6.60 -13.77 -2.59
N TYR A 86 6.63 -13.70 -3.91
CA TYR A 86 7.76 -13.03 -4.54
C TYR A 86 7.78 -11.62 -3.96
N ALA A 87 8.97 -11.18 -3.56
CA ALA A 87 9.26 -9.85 -3.06
C ALA A 87 10.19 -9.24 -4.12
N ALA A 88 9.81 -8.12 -4.71
CA ALA A 88 10.75 -7.40 -5.56
C ALA A 88 11.70 -6.59 -4.67
N THR A 89 12.98 -6.56 -5.03
CA THR A 89 13.91 -5.55 -4.52
C THR A 89 13.91 -4.41 -5.51
N ILE A 90 13.37 -3.26 -5.10
CA ILE A 90 13.33 -2.03 -5.89
C ILE A 90 14.47 -1.16 -5.39
N VAL A 91 15.49 -0.99 -6.22
CA VAL A 91 16.64 -0.12 -5.92
C VAL A 91 16.24 1.33 -6.19
N VAL A 92 16.22 2.14 -5.14
CA VAL A 92 15.96 3.58 -5.22
C VAL A 92 17.28 4.28 -5.51
N ASP A 93 17.36 5.03 -6.60
CA ASP A 93 18.56 5.82 -6.94
C ASP A 93 18.39 7.31 -6.65
N GLY A 94 17.16 7.74 -6.35
CA GLY A 94 16.81 9.13 -6.06
C GLY A 94 16.79 10.05 -7.29
N THR A 95 16.99 9.53 -8.50
CA THR A 95 17.03 10.31 -9.75
C THR A 95 16.12 9.73 -10.83
N THR A 96 16.34 8.48 -11.24
CA THR A 96 15.50 7.82 -12.23
C THR A 96 14.37 7.04 -11.58
N CYS A 97 14.64 6.38 -10.45
CA CYS A 97 13.69 5.74 -9.57
C CYS A 97 13.69 6.49 -8.25
N THR A 98 12.76 7.44 -8.11
CA THR A 98 12.62 8.21 -6.87
C THR A 98 11.96 7.37 -5.79
N LEU A 99 12.07 7.77 -4.52
CA LEU A 99 11.37 7.06 -3.44
C LEU A 99 9.83 7.12 -3.61
N ILE A 100 9.30 8.19 -4.21
CA ILE A 100 7.88 8.30 -4.53
C ILE A 100 7.50 7.24 -5.57
N ASP A 101 8.23 7.19 -6.69
CA ASP A 101 7.99 6.21 -7.75
C ASP A 101 8.16 4.76 -7.25
N ALA A 102 9.11 4.52 -6.35
CA ALA A 102 9.36 3.21 -5.77
C ALA A 102 8.22 2.75 -4.86
N ILE A 103 7.65 3.65 -4.05
CA ILE A 103 6.47 3.37 -3.24
C ILE A 103 5.26 3.07 -4.15
N ASP A 104 5.09 3.84 -5.22
CA ASP A 104 4.00 3.61 -6.18
C ASP A 104 4.17 2.30 -6.96
N ALA A 105 5.40 1.97 -7.37
CA ALA A 105 5.71 0.72 -8.06
C ALA A 105 5.42 -0.51 -7.17
N ALA A 106 5.78 -0.43 -5.89
CA ALA A 106 5.46 -1.45 -4.89
C ALA A 106 3.94 -1.55 -4.62
N ASN A 107 3.28 -0.41 -4.42
CA ASN A 107 1.83 -0.35 -4.19
C ASN A 107 1.00 -0.91 -5.35
N THR A 108 1.47 -0.71 -6.58
CA THR A 108 0.72 -1.06 -7.79
C THR A 108 1.12 -2.41 -8.39
N ASP A 109 2.24 -3.00 -7.94
CA ASP A 109 2.93 -4.12 -8.59
C ASP A 109 3.19 -3.83 -10.09
N THR A 110 3.50 -2.57 -10.45
CA THR A 110 3.78 -2.14 -11.82
C THR A 110 5.00 -1.23 -11.89
N ALA A 111 5.69 -1.19 -13.02
CA ALA A 111 6.83 -0.29 -13.19
C ALA A 111 6.33 1.16 -13.25
N VAL A 112 6.92 2.04 -12.44
CA VAL A 112 6.57 3.46 -12.32
C VAL A 112 7.86 4.27 -12.28
N GLY A 113 7.91 5.40 -13.00
CA GLY A 113 9.01 6.37 -12.93
C GLY A 113 10.39 5.75 -12.78
N GLY A 114 10.85 4.99 -13.79
CA GLY A 114 12.17 4.33 -13.80
C GLY A 114 12.34 3.12 -12.86
N CYS A 115 11.47 2.92 -11.89
CA CYS A 115 11.49 1.78 -10.98
C CYS A 115 10.96 0.51 -11.66
N VAL A 116 11.54 -0.64 -11.28
CA VAL A 116 11.00 -1.95 -11.65
C VAL A 116 9.65 -2.21 -10.98
N ALA A 117 8.84 -3.08 -11.57
CA ALA A 117 7.56 -3.45 -10.99
C ALA A 117 7.72 -4.15 -9.63
N GLY A 118 6.90 -3.76 -8.65
CA GLY A 118 6.77 -4.49 -7.40
C GLY A 118 6.19 -5.89 -7.56
N SER A 119 6.34 -6.69 -6.51
CA SER A 119 5.65 -7.94 -6.35
C SER A 119 5.46 -8.23 -4.87
N GLY A 120 4.20 -8.31 -4.42
CA GLY A 120 3.88 -8.88 -3.12
C GLY A 120 4.37 -8.04 -1.95
N ALA A 121 5.39 -8.52 -1.23
CA ALA A 121 5.96 -7.83 -0.07
C ALA A 121 7.35 -7.27 -0.44
N ASP A 122 7.38 -6.04 -0.94
CA ASP A 122 8.57 -5.48 -1.59
C ASP A 122 9.60 -4.93 -0.62
N VAL A 123 10.86 -4.87 -1.08
CA VAL A 123 11.97 -4.21 -0.39
C VAL A 123 12.42 -3.01 -1.22
N LEU A 124 12.29 -1.81 -0.66
CA LEU A 124 12.85 -0.58 -1.23
C LEU A 124 14.24 -0.38 -0.65
N GLN A 125 15.26 -0.52 -1.49
CA GLN A 125 16.65 -0.34 -1.07
C GLN A 125 17.08 1.09 -1.34
N LEU A 126 17.28 1.88 -0.28
CA LEU A 126 17.77 3.25 -0.42
C LEU A 126 19.29 3.27 -0.64
N PRO A 127 19.83 4.31 -1.31
CA PRO A 127 21.28 4.48 -1.40
C PRO A 127 21.89 4.64 -0.01
N ALA A 128 23.18 4.35 0.14
CA ALA A 128 23.86 4.55 1.41
C ALA A 128 24.02 6.04 1.73
N GLY A 129 23.52 6.49 2.89
CA GLY A 129 23.73 7.85 3.41
C GLY A 129 23.11 8.98 2.58
N ALA A 130 22.11 8.71 1.74
CA ALA A 130 21.46 9.74 0.92
C ALA A 130 20.48 10.61 1.73
N THR A 131 20.21 11.82 1.25
CA THR A 131 19.21 12.72 1.84
C THR A 131 18.08 12.97 0.84
N PHE A 132 16.88 12.53 1.18
CA PHE A 132 15.65 12.79 0.43
C PHE A 132 14.91 13.97 1.08
N SER A 133 14.80 15.07 0.33
CA SER A 133 14.18 16.31 0.83
C SER A 133 12.91 16.61 0.04
N TYR A 134 11.81 16.84 0.74
CA TYR A 134 10.52 17.14 0.13
C TYR A 134 9.97 18.44 0.66
N ALA A 135 9.65 19.35 -0.27
CA ALA A 135 9.15 20.68 0.05
C ALA A 135 7.63 20.81 -0.02
N TYR A 136 6.98 19.91 -0.77
CA TYR A 136 5.55 19.92 -1.03
C TYR A 136 4.91 18.61 -0.60
N GLU A 137 3.62 18.67 -0.31
CA GLU A 137 2.81 17.48 -0.10
C GLU A 137 2.65 16.73 -1.43
N ASP A 138 2.84 15.41 -1.39
CA ASP A 138 2.60 14.52 -2.53
C ASP A 138 1.19 13.92 -2.43
N ASN A 139 0.67 13.73 -1.21
CA ASN A 139 -0.72 13.36 -0.98
C ASN A 139 -1.36 14.20 0.13
N ALA A 140 -2.66 14.48 -0.02
CA ALA A 140 -3.49 15.19 0.96
C ALA A 140 -4.28 14.26 1.91
N SER A 141 -4.09 12.95 1.79
CA SER A 141 -4.72 11.93 2.64
C SER A 141 -3.98 11.79 3.97
N ALA A 142 -4.66 11.33 5.02
CA ALA A 142 -4.08 11.05 6.34
C ALA A 142 -3.24 12.19 6.96
N GLY A 143 -3.59 13.45 6.67
CA GLY A 143 -2.96 14.63 7.27
C GLY A 143 -1.99 15.40 6.37
N GLY A 144 -1.85 15.03 5.10
CA GLY A 144 -0.97 15.73 4.16
C GLY A 144 0.49 15.33 4.39
N ASN A 145 1.08 14.52 3.52
CA ASN A 145 2.48 14.16 3.63
C ASN A 145 3.19 14.12 2.27
N ALA A 146 4.51 14.21 2.34
CA ALA A 146 5.40 14.34 1.20
C ALA A 146 5.64 13.03 0.43
N LEU A 147 4.99 11.93 0.84
CA LEU A 147 5.16 10.61 0.25
C LEU A 147 3.79 9.97 -0.02
N PRO A 148 3.67 9.09 -1.03
CA PRO A 148 2.45 8.34 -1.28
C PRO A 148 2.03 7.51 -0.08
N VAL A 149 0.73 7.28 0.06
CA VAL A 149 0.19 6.35 1.06
C VAL A 149 0.68 4.94 0.76
N VAL A 150 1.28 4.27 1.74
CA VAL A 150 1.63 2.85 1.63
C VAL A 150 0.36 2.01 1.72
N THR A 151 0.05 1.29 0.64
CA THR A 151 -1.15 0.44 0.52
C THR A 151 -0.81 -1.04 0.28
N SER A 152 0.45 -1.41 0.42
CA SER A 152 1.00 -2.77 0.32
C SER A 152 1.99 -3.03 1.47
N GLU A 153 2.46 -4.27 1.63
CA GLU A 153 3.53 -4.58 2.58
C GLU A 153 4.87 -4.17 1.96
N ILE A 154 5.52 -3.15 2.53
CA ILE A 154 6.79 -2.62 2.04
C ILE A 154 7.81 -2.60 3.17
N THR A 155 9.00 -3.12 2.91
CA THR A 155 10.18 -2.95 3.75
C THR A 155 11.08 -1.88 3.14
N ILE A 156 11.51 -0.89 3.92
CA ILE A 156 12.46 0.13 3.47
C ILE A 156 13.82 -0.14 4.12
N GLU A 157 14.81 -0.51 3.31
CA GLU A 157 16.20 -0.61 3.73
C GLU A 157 16.85 0.77 3.66
N GLY A 158 16.87 1.45 4.81
CA GLY A 158 17.28 2.85 4.88
C GLY A 158 18.76 3.11 4.54
N ASN A 159 19.66 2.15 4.77
CA ASN A 159 21.11 2.30 4.52
C ASN A 159 21.74 3.61 5.06
N GLY A 160 21.26 4.10 6.20
CA GLY A 160 21.73 5.35 6.80
C GLY A 160 21.22 6.62 6.10
N SER A 161 20.27 6.52 5.18
CA SER A 161 19.63 7.65 4.52
C SER A 161 18.74 8.46 5.47
N THR A 162 18.57 9.74 5.14
CA THR A 162 17.67 10.67 5.82
C THR A 162 16.51 11.04 4.90
N ILE A 163 15.29 10.97 5.43
CA ILE A 163 14.08 11.49 4.76
C ILE A 163 13.62 12.70 5.57
N GLN A 164 13.50 13.85 4.94
CA GLN A 164 13.14 15.10 5.61
C GLN A 164 12.12 15.90 4.80
N GLN A 165 11.24 16.58 5.53
CA GLN A 165 10.51 17.71 4.97
C GLN A 165 11.38 18.96 5.10
N VAL A 166 11.42 19.76 4.04
CA VAL A 166 12.08 21.06 4.02
C VAL A 166 11.06 22.14 3.72
N PRO A 167 11.24 23.38 4.20
CA PRO A 167 10.37 24.49 3.81
C PRO A 167 10.38 24.69 2.29
N PRO A 168 9.24 25.06 1.66
CA PRO A 168 9.22 25.52 0.28
C PRO A 168 10.20 26.68 0.09
N THR A 169 11.15 26.53 -0.84
CA THR A 169 12.12 27.58 -1.18
C THR A 169 11.59 28.53 -2.26
N ASP A 170 10.30 28.47 -2.58
CA ASP A 170 9.63 29.30 -3.59
C ASP A 170 9.35 30.74 -3.13
N GLY A 171 9.79 31.11 -1.92
CA GLY A 171 9.58 32.44 -1.36
C GLY A 171 8.12 32.77 -1.01
N LEU A 172 7.21 31.80 -1.15
CA LEU A 172 5.79 31.95 -0.78
C LEU A 172 5.47 31.30 0.57
N GLY A 173 6.37 30.45 1.08
CA GLY A 173 6.21 29.75 2.37
C GLY A 173 6.56 30.54 3.64
N ASP A 174 7.14 31.73 3.55
CA ASP A 174 7.64 32.48 4.72
C ASP A 174 6.92 33.81 5.01
N THR A 175 5.85 34.16 4.28
CA THR A 175 5.20 35.48 4.43
C THR A 175 3.94 35.52 5.30
N MET A 176 3.48 34.39 5.86
CA MET A 176 2.27 34.36 6.71
C MET A 176 2.53 34.54 8.22
N ARG A 177 3.70 35.05 8.62
CA ARG A 177 3.98 35.37 10.04
C ARG A 177 4.71 36.69 10.32
N ALA A 178 4.87 37.54 9.32
CA ALA A 178 5.48 38.86 9.47
C ALA A 178 4.59 39.98 8.90
N LEU A 179 3.35 40.08 9.39
CA LEU A 179 2.65 41.37 9.47
C LEU A 179 2.54 41.75 10.94
N MET A 180 3.70 42.06 11.51
CA MET A 180 3.81 42.89 12.70
C MET A 180 4.97 43.84 12.43
N VAL A 181 4.67 44.99 11.81
CA VAL A 181 5.29 46.30 12.07
C VAL A 181 4.30 47.39 11.64
N ASP A 182 3.70 48.01 12.65
CA ASP A 182 3.46 49.45 12.85
C ASP A 182 3.21 50.37 11.64
N PHE A 183 1.96 50.87 11.54
CA PHE A 183 1.62 52.29 11.54
C PHE A 183 0.27 52.50 12.24
#